data_AF-A0A813IE42-F1
#
_entry.id   AF-A0A813IE42-F1
#
_cell.length_a   1.000
_cell.length_b   1.000
_cell.length_c   1.000
_cell.angle_alpha   90.00
_cell.angle_beta   90.00
_cell.angle_gamma   90.00
#
_symmetry.space_group_name_H-M   'P 1'
#
loop_
_entity.id
_entity.type
_entity.pdbx_description
1 polymer ?
#
loop_
_entity_poly.entity_id
_entity_poly.type
_entity_poly.pdbx_seq_one_letter_code
_entity_poly.pdbx_strand_id
1 'polypeptide(L)'
;KDHASARYIYTRLTNLTRLIFSQLDDAVLSYQDEDGQRIEPHWYVPVIPLVLVNGAQGIGTGWSTDVPNYDPREIIANLRLFIKKQKMKPMRPWYRGFSGVIKPAGKGKYEVTGVCEATDKGIEITELPLKKWTQDYKEFLQTMLPGSDKPSKMQVQDVREYHTENKVHFVVKMNDETMAAAKQQGIVKAMKLEGSISETNMVLFDHQGCIKRYKNALEIIEEFAGVRWKYYEIRKKYLIDKLTLERNLLSNRARFIGMIVTGKLIVNNRKKDDLVK
;
A
#
# COMPACT_ATOMS: atom_id res chain seq x y z
N LYS A 1 -13.34 13.78 -1.33
CA LYS A 1 -14.15 14.16 -0.13
C LYS A 1 -15.65 13.95 -0.41
N ASP A 2 -15.94 12.99 -1.25
CA ASP A 2 -17.13 12.83 -2.08
C ASP A 2 -17.68 11.41 -1.95
N HIS A 3 -17.19 10.66 -0.96
CA HIS A 3 -17.75 9.37 -0.60
C HIS A 3 -19.17 9.56 -0.07
N ALA A 4 -20.07 8.65 -0.44
CA ALA A 4 -21.41 8.61 0.13
C ALA A 4 -21.36 8.28 1.63
N SER A 5 -22.45 8.57 2.34
CA SER A 5 -22.58 8.25 3.76
C SER A 5 -22.32 6.76 4.03
N ALA A 6 -21.66 6.44 5.15
CA ALA A 6 -21.26 5.09 5.53
C ALA A 6 -22.40 4.05 5.45
N ARG A 7 -23.63 4.46 5.71
CA ARG A 7 -24.83 3.60 5.65
C ARG A 7 -25.26 3.18 4.22
N TYR A 8 -24.73 3.86 3.20
CA TYR A 8 -25.06 3.62 1.79
C TYR A 8 -23.90 3.01 1.00
N ILE A 9 -22.79 2.69 1.67
CA ILE A 9 -21.63 2.06 1.06
C ILE A 9 -21.39 0.71 1.72
N TYR A 10 -20.87 -0.22 0.94
CA TYR A 10 -20.57 -1.57 1.38
C TYR A 10 -19.10 -1.86 1.13
N THR A 11 -18.49 -2.65 2.00
CA THR A 11 -17.12 -3.11 1.83
C THR A 11 -17.01 -4.59 2.13
N ARG A 12 -16.06 -5.24 1.48
CA ARG A 12 -15.67 -6.63 1.76
C ARG A 12 -14.18 -6.79 1.53
N LEU A 13 -13.59 -7.79 2.17
CA LEU A 13 -12.19 -8.12 1.91
C LEU A 13 -12.01 -8.52 0.44
N THR A 14 -10.96 -7.98 -0.18
CA THR A 14 -10.52 -8.43 -1.50
C THR A 14 -9.88 -9.81 -1.36
N ASN A 15 -9.98 -10.63 -2.42
CA ASN A 15 -9.28 -11.92 -2.47
C ASN A 15 -7.76 -11.76 -2.25
N LEU A 16 -7.22 -10.58 -2.59
CA LEU A 16 -5.82 -10.23 -2.36
C LEU A 16 -5.45 -10.18 -0.87
N THR A 17 -6.40 -9.90 0.02
CA THR A 17 -6.13 -9.72 1.45
C THR A 17 -5.52 -10.98 2.06
N ARG A 18 -6.07 -12.17 1.78
CA ARG A 18 -5.53 -13.43 2.34
C ARG A 18 -4.31 -13.98 1.58
N LEU A 19 -4.02 -13.44 0.40
CA LEU A 19 -2.74 -13.68 -0.27
C LEU A 19 -1.62 -12.84 0.36
N ILE A 20 -1.94 -11.61 0.79
CA ILE A 20 -1.00 -10.71 1.45
C ILE A 20 -0.81 -11.09 2.92
N PHE A 21 -1.91 -11.36 3.63
CA PHE A 21 -1.96 -11.82 5.01
C PHE A 21 -2.36 -13.29 5.04
N SER A 22 -1.35 -14.15 4.87
CA SER A 22 -1.54 -15.60 4.83
C SER A 22 -2.23 -16.09 6.10
N GLN A 23 -3.35 -16.80 5.95
CA GLN A 23 -4.10 -17.40 7.07
C GLN A 23 -3.23 -18.34 7.93
N LEU A 24 -2.18 -18.91 7.35
CA LEU A 24 -1.23 -19.76 8.08
C LEU A 24 -0.42 -18.98 9.13
N ASP A 25 -0.40 -17.65 9.03
CA ASP A 25 0.31 -16.79 9.96
C ASP A 25 -0.58 -16.42 11.16
N ASP A 26 -1.91 -16.50 11.03
CA ASP A 26 -2.89 -16.09 12.05
C ASP A 26 -2.68 -16.80 13.39
N ALA A 27 -2.17 -18.04 13.40
CA ALA A 27 -1.92 -18.81 14.62
C ALA A 27 -0.63 -18.42 15.36
N VAL A 28 0.27 -17.68 14.71
CA VAL A 28 1.60 -17.34 15.24
C VAL A 28 1.78 -15.84 15.52
N LEU A 29 0.73 -15.03 15.33
CA LEU A 29 0.74 -13.61 15.73
C LEU A 29 0.51 -13.46 17.23
N SER A 30 0.99 -12.35 17.79
CA SER A 30 0.75 -11.96 19.18
C SER A 30 -0.53 -11.13 19.29
N TYR A 31 -1.64 -11.79 19.65
CA TYR A 31 -2.94 -11.14 19.84
C TYR A 31 -3.01 -10.45 21.20
N GLN A 32 -3.67 -9.30 21.23
CA GLN A 32 -3.91 -8.55 22.46
C GLN A 32 -5.19 -9.05 23.14
N ASP A 33 -5.30 -8.77 24.43
CA ASP A 33 -6.46 -9.07 25.26
C ASP A 33 -6.95 -7.76 25.88
N GLU A 34 -8.24 -7.47 25.72
CA GLU A 34 -8.92 -6.32 26.29
C GLU A 34 -10.18 -6.83 27.00
N ASP A 35 -10.27 -6.63 28.32
CA ASP A 35 -11.37 -7.12 29.17
C ASP A 35 -11.68 -8.63 29.04
N GLY A 36 -10.66 -9.47 28.85
CA GLY A 36 -10.81 -10.92 28.68
C GLY A 36 -11.26 -11.32 27.27
N GLN A 37 -11.39 -10.36 26.36
CA GLN A 37 -11.66 -10.61 24.95
C GLN A 37 -10.38 -10.47 24.13
N ARG A 38 -10.07 -11.51 23.36
CA ARG A 38 -9.00 -11.47 22.37
C ARG A 38 -9.37 -10.52 21.22
N ILE A 39 -8.57 -9.48 21.04
CA ILE A 39 -8.70 -8.45 19.99
C ILE A 39 -7.56 -8.59 18.96
N GLU A 40 -7.31 -7.57 18.12
CA GLU A 40 -6.28 -7.64 17.07
C GLU A 40 -4.86 -7.88 17.62
N PRO A 41 -3.96 -8.48 16.80
CA PRO A 41 -2.56 -8.52 17.15
C PRO A 41 -1.93 -7.13 17.15
N HIS A 42 -0.83 -6.98 17.88
CA HIS A 42 -0.03 -5.75 17.84
C HIS A 42 0.28 -5.30 16.41
N TRP A 43 0.50 -6.27 15.53
CA TRP A 43 0.62 -6.07 14.09
C TRP A 43 0.45 -7.39 13.34
N TYR A 44 -0.02 -7.29 12.10
CA TYR A 44 0.00 -8.40 11.16
C TYR A 44 1.35 -8.46 10.43
N VAL A 45 1.73 -9.64 9.95
CA VAL A 45 2.96 -9.84 9.17
C VAL A 45 2.60 -10.15 7.72
N PRO A 46 2.39 -9.13 6.85
CA PRO A 46 2.10 -9.41 5.44
C PRO A 46 3.30 -10.07 4.74
N VAL A 47 3.08 -10.67 3.56
CA VAL A 47 4.17 -11.25 2.75
C VAL A 47 5.04 -10.21 2.03
N ILE A 48 4.56 -8.96 1.93
CA ILE A 48 5.26 -7.78 1.38
C ILE A 48 5.04 -6.56 2.28
N PRO A 49 5.98 -5.60 2.36
CA PRO A 49 5.86 -4.42 3.23
C PRO A 49 4.79 -3.45 2.71
N LEU A 50 3.57 -3.56 3.23
CA LEU A 50 2.44 -2.73 2.79
C LEU A 50 2.62 -1.23 3.03
N VAL A 51 3.47 -0.86 4.00
CA VAL A 51 3.83 0.55 4.25
C VAL A 51 4.48 1.22 3.03
N LEU A 52 5.17 0.44 2.18
CA LEU A 52 5.73 0.93 0.92
C LEU A 52 4.74 0.82 -0.24
N VAL A 53 3.80 -0.13 -0.18
CA VAL A 53 2.79 -0.32 -1.24
C VAL A 53 1.76 0.81 -1.23
N ASN A 54 1.20 1.08 -0.06
CA ASN A 54 0.12 2.06 0.11
C ASN A 54 0.60 3.42 0.59
N GLY A 55 1.89 3.55 0.93
CA GLY A 55 2.42 4.70 1.63
C GLY A 55 1.94 4.77 3.08
N ALA A 56 2.35 5.83 3.77
CA ALA A 56 1.90 6.13 5.13
C ALA A 56 2.00 7.64 5.35
N GLN A 57 0.95 8.24 5.92
CA GLN A 57 0.92 9.64 6.31
C GLN A 57 0.34 9.76 7.71
N GLY A 58 1.00 10.55 8.56
CA GLY A 58 0.56 10.75 9.93
C GLY A 58 1.30 11.88 10.62
N ILE A 59 0.61 12.54 11.55
CA ILE A 59 1.16 13.60 12.40
C ILE A 59 0.90 13.19 13.84
N GLY A 60 1.94 13.17 14.66
CA GLY A 60 1.85 12.95 16.10
C GLY A 60 2.58 14.06 16.86
N THR A 61 2.69 13.89 18.18
CA THR A 61 3.46 14.80 19.01
C THR A 61 4.96 14.56 18.80
N GLY A 62 5.67 15.55 18.28
CA GLY A 62 7.13 15.50 18.07
C GLY A 62 7.59 14.86 16.75
N TRP A 63 6.74 14.06 16.08
CA TRP A 63 7.08 13.41 14.81
C TRP A 63 5.94 13.47 13.79
N SER A 64 6.32 13.35 12.53
CA SER A 64 5.39 13.11 11.42
C SER A 64 5.98 12.07 10.47
N THR A 65 5.15 11.48 9.62
CA THR A 65 5.58 10.52 8.60
C THR A 65 4.92 10.83 7.27
N ASP A 66 5.69 10.75 6.19
CA ASP A 66 5.22 10.78 4.81
C ASP A 66 6.07 9.77 4.01
N VAL A 67 5.54 8.56 3.89
CA VAL A 67 6.11 7.47 3.08
C VAL A 67 5.35 7.44 1.75
N PRO A 68 6.04 7.59 0.60
CA PRO A 68 5.40 7.48 -0.71
C PRO A 68 5.09 6.02 -1.07
N ASN A 69 4.23 5.86 -2.08
CA ASN A 69 3.90 4.55 -2.65
C ASN A 69 5.02 4.07 -3.60
N TYR A 70 5.20 2.75 -3.69
CA TYR A 70 6.15 2.08 -4.57
C TYR A 70 5.46 0.92 -5.31
N ASP A 71 5.99 0.51 -6.47
CA ASP A 71 5.43 -0.63 -7.22
C ASP A 71 5.61 -1.93 -6.41
N PRO A 72 4.53 -2.65 -6.07
CA PRO A 72 4.60 -3.97 -5.44
C PRO A 72 5.52 -4.95 -6.18
N ARG A 73 5.64 -4.84 -7.51
CA ARG A 73 6.50 -5.70 -8.33
C ARG A 73 7.98 -5.44 -8.06
N GLU A 74 8.38 -4.17 -7.91
CA GLU A 74 9.75 -3.80 -7.54
C GLU A 74 10.08 -4.22 -6.11
N ILE A 75 9.13 -4.02 -5.18
CA ILE A 75 9.26 -4.49 -3.80
C ILE A 75 9.49 -6.01 -3.77
N ILE A 76 8.66 -6.78 -4.48
CA ILE A 76 8.80 -8.25 -4.58
C ILE A 76 10.14 -8.64 -5.21
N ALA A 77 10.59 -7.93 -6.26
CA ALA A 77 11.87 -8.18 -6.88
C ALA A 77 13.03 -7.97 -5.89
N ASN A 78 12.98 -6.90 -5.09
CA ASN A 78 13.98 -6.62 -4.07
C ASN A 78 13.96 -7.61 -2.90
N LEU A 79 12.79 -8.04 -2.44
CA LEU A 79 12.67 -9.11 -1.45
C LEU A 79 13.30 -10.42 -1.96
N ARG A 80 13.10 -10.76 -3.25
CA ARG A 80 13.74 -11.92 -3.86
C ARG A 80 15.26 -11.78 -3.94
N LEU A 81 15.79 -10.59 -4.24
CA LEU A 81 17.23 -10.32 -4.21
C LEU A 81 17.77 -10.46 -2.79
N PHE A 82 17.08 -9.90 -1.80
CA PHE A 82 17.44 -10.01 -0.39
C PHE A 82 17.52 -11.47 0.09
N ILE A 83 16.50 -12.28 -0.23
CA ILE A 83 16.50 -13.73 0.10
C ILE A 83 17.69 -14.46 -0.53
N LYS A 84 18.09 -14.07 -1.75
CA LYS A 84 19.27 -14.60 -2.45
C LYS A 84 20.59 -14.00 -1.97
N LYS A 85 20.57 -13.14 -0.93
CA LYS A 85 21.73 -12.38 -0.44
C LYS A 85 22.41 -11.54 -1.53
N GLN A 86 21.61 -11.06 -2.48
CA GLN A 86 22.05 -10.19 -3.58
C GLN A 86 21.74 -8.73 -3.24
N LYS A 87 22.52 -7.82 -3.83
CA LYS A 87 22.33 -6.37 -3.65
C LYS A 87 20.96 -5.95 -4.20
N MET A 88 20.14 -5.35 -3.34
CA MET A 88 18.86 -4.75 -3.72
C MET A 88 19.06 -3.56 -4.68
N LYS A 89 18.07 -3.33 -5.55
CA LYS A 89 18.06 -2.23 -6.51
C LYS A 89 17.30 -1.03 -5.93
N PRO A 90 17.78 0.21 -6.14
CA PRO A 90 17.02 1.40 -5.79
C PRO A 90 15.62 1.36 -6.42
N MET A 91 14.61 1.75 -5.65
CA MET A 91 13.23 1.88 -6.12
C MET A 91 12.89 3.36 -6.20
N ARG A 92 11.88 3.70 -7.00
CA ARG A 92 11.34 5.06 -7.10
C ARG A 92 9.88 5.07 -6.71
N PRO A 93 9.36 6.19 -6.20
CA PRO A 93 7.94 6.35 -5.97
C PRO A 93 7.13 6.03 -7.22
N TRP A 94 6.02 5.31 -7.02
CA TRP A 94 5.14 4.86 -8.08
C TRP A 94 3.70 4.77 -7.56
N TYR A 95 2.76 5.26 -8.38
CA TYR A 95 1.34 5.32 -8.02
C TYR A 95 0.53 4.62 -9.10
N ARG A 96 -0.30 3.65 -8.69
CA ARG A 96 -1.11 2.87 -9.62
C ARG A 96 -2.09 3.78 -10.37
N GLY A 97 -2.02 3.74 -11.71
CA GLY A 97 -2.92 4.49 -12.58
C GLY A 97 -2.44 5.91 -12.90
N PHE A 98 -1.39 6.41 -12.22
CA PHE A 98 -0.77 7.67 -12.57
C PHE A 98 0.02 7.52 -13.87
N SER A 99 -0.29 8.37 -14.85
CA SER A 99 0.31 8.38 -16.19
C SER A 99 1.35 9.48 -16.39
N GLY A 100 1.50 10.37 -15.41
CA GLY A 100 2.50 11.43 -15.43
C GLY A 100 3.91 10.92 -15.13
N VAL A 101 4.82 11.86 -14.95
CA VAL A 101 6.25 11.58 -14.86
C VAL A 101 6.75 11.86 -13.44
N ILE A 102 7.46 10.89 -12.85
CA ILE A 102 8.15 11.04 -11.57
C ILE A 102 9.66 10.99 -11.82
N LYS A 103 10.34 12.13 -11.67
CA LYS A 103 11.78 12.27 -11.93
C LYS A 103 12.55 12.59 -10.65
N PRO A 104 13.74 12.01 -10.44
CA PRO A 104 14.60 12.40 -9.34
C PRO A 104 15.00 13.88 -9.45
N ALA A 105 14.84 14.63 -8.36
CA ALA A 105 15.15 16.06 -8.24
C ALA A 105 16.17 16.35 -7.11
N GLY A 106 16.94 15.34 -6.73
CA GLY A 106 17.92 15.39 -5.64
C GLY A 106 17.85 14.15 -4.75
N LYS A 107 18.69 14.10 -3.72
CA LYS A 107 18.72 12.97 -2.78
C LYS A 107 17.39 12.86 -2.02
N GLY A 108 16.62 11.81 -2.32
CA GLY A 108 15.31 11.56 -1.69
C GLY A 108 14.24 12.59 -2.05
N LYS A 109 14.40 13.33 -3.16
CA LYS A 109 13.40 14.28 -3.66
C LYS A 109 13.03 13.93 -5.09
N TYR A 110 11.76 14.03 -5.41
CA TYR A 110 11.24 13.77 -6.75
C TYR A 110 10.34 14.90 -7.18
N GLU A 111 10.48 15.27 -8.44
CA GLU A 111 9.57 16.13 -9.16
C GLU A 111 8.50 15.25 -9.81
N VAL A 112 7.24 15.67 -9.65
CA VAL A 112 6.07 15.01 -10.21
C VAL A 112 5.45 15.95 -11.23
N THR A 113 5.33 15.48 -12.46
CA THR A 113 4.79 16.25 -13.56
C THR A 113 3.51 15.58 -14.07
N GLY A 114 2.42 16.35 -14.18
CA GLY A 114 1.22 15.94 -14.90
C GLY A 114 1.47 15.78 -16.39
N VAL A 115 0.43 15.48 -17.16
CA VAL A 115 0.49 15.34 -18.62
C VAL A 115 -0.34 16.43 -19.25
N CYS A 116 0.28 17.17 -20.16
CA CYS A 116 -0.39 18.16 -20.99
C CYS A 116 0.24 18.24 -22.37
N GLU A 117 -0.57 18.56 -23.37
CA GLU A 117 -0.18 18.72 -24.76
C GLU A 117 -0.64 20.07 -25.29
N ALA A 118 0.22 20.76 -26.04
CA ALA A 118 -0.14 22.01 -26.71
C ALA A 118 -0.84 21.70 -28.03
N THR A 119 -1.96 22.36 -28.27
CA THR A 119 -2.71 22.28 -29.53
C THR A 119 -2.75 23.65 -30.21
N ASP A 120 -3.26 23.72 -31.44
CA ASP A 120 -3.36 24.98 -32.20
C ASP A 120 -4.22 26.04 -31.50
N LYS A 121 -5.15 25.62 -30.64
CA LYS A 121 -6.14 26.50 -29.99
C LYS A 121 -5.94 26.64 -28.48
N GLY A 122 -4.93 25.99 -27.91
CA GLY A 122 -4.76 25.96 -26.46
C GLY A 122 -3.94 24.78 -25.93
N ILE A 123 -4.37 24.24 -24.79
CA ILE A 123 -3.67 23.19 -24.05
C ILE A 123 -4.66 22.13 -23.60
N GLU A 124 -4.34 20.87 -23.85
CA GLU A 124 -5.08 19.72 -23.32
C GLU A 124 -4.33 19.14 -22.13
N ILE A 125 -5.02 18.91 -21.01
CA ILE A 125 -4.45 18.40 -19.77
C ILE A 125 -5.13 17.08 -19.46
N THR A 126 -4.37 15.99 -19.48
CA THR A 126 -4.86 14.61 -19.36
C THR A 126 -4.42 13.92 -18.08
N GLU A 127 -3.53 14.53 -17.29
CA GLU A 127 -3.13 14.03 -15.98
C GLU A 127 -2.71 15.19 -15.07
N LEU A 128 -3.15 15.16 -13.81
CA LEU A 128 -2.75 16.13 -12.80
C LEU A 128 -1.62 15.57 -11.93
N PRO A 129 -0.77 16.42 -11.32
CA PRO A 129 0.20 15.98 -10.32
C PRO A 129 -0.49 15.24 -9.17
N LEU A 130 0.26 14.32 -8.57
CA LEU A 130 -0.21 13.56 -7.41
C LEU A 130 -0.70 14.48 -6.29
N LYS A 131 -1.76 14.04 -5.60
CA LYS A 131 -2.47 14.79 -4.54
C LYS A 131 -3.16 16.08 -5.01
N LYS A 132 -3.25 16.35 -6.32
CA LYS A 132 -4.05 17.45 -6.87
C LYS A 132 -5.40 16.93 -7.35
N TRP A 133 -6.49 17.38 -6.72
CA TRP A 133 -7.83 16.93 -7.05
C TRP A 133 -8.42 17.68 -8.24
N THR A 134 -9.22 17.00 -9.05
CA THR A 134 -9.88 17.54 -10.24
C THR A 134 -10.72 18.78 -9.93
N GLN A 135 -11.52 18.73 -8.86
CA GLN A 135 -12.38 19.86 -8.45
C GLN A 135 -11.55 21.08 -8.00
N ASP A 136 -10.56 20.87 -7.13
CA ASP A 136 -9.66 21.95 -6.69
C ASP A 136 -8.91 22.58 -7.89
N TYR A 137 -8.55 21.75 -8.88
CA TYR A 137 -7.89 22.24 -10.09
C TYR A 137 -8.84 22.97 -11.04
N LYS A 138 -10.10 22.53 -11.15
CA LYS A 138 -11.15 23.23 -11.88
C LYS A 138 -11.37 24.63 -11.33
N GLU A 139 -11.49 24.76 -10.00
CA GLU A 139 -11.62 26.07 -9.34
C GLU A 139 -10.43 26.98 -9.65
N PHE A 140 -9.21 26.42 -9.69
CA PHE A 140 -8.04 27.14 -10.15
C PHE A 140 -8.14 27.59 -11.62
N LEU A 141 -8.58 26.74 -12.55
CA LEU A 141 -8.76 27.13 -13.94
C LEU A 141 -9.85 28.20 -14.11
N GLN A 142 -10.91 28.17 -13.29
CA GLN A 142 -11.93 29.21 -13.28
C GLN A 142 -11.38 30.59 -12.90
N THR A 143 -10.35 30.66 -12.03
CA THR A 143 -9.67 31.94 -11.74
C THR A 143 -8.94 32.53 -12.95
N MET A 144 -8.63 31.71 -13.96
CA MET A 144 -8.03 32.17 -15.21
C MET A 144 -9.06 32.62 -16.25
N LEU A 145 -10.36 32.36 -16.06
CA LEU A 145 -11.39 32.83 -16.98
C LEU A 145 -11.64 34.34 -16.81
N PRO A 146 -12.13 35.02 -17.87
CA PRO A 146 -12.49 36.43 -17.80
C PRO A 146 -13.64 36.65 -16.81
N GLY A 147 -13.58 37.71 -16.01
CA GLY A 147 -14.64 38.06 -15.05
C GLY A 147 -14.64 37.24 -13.76
N SER A 148 -13.55 36.53 -13.45
CA SER A 148 -13.41 35.86 -12.14
C SER A 148 -13.19 36.87 -11.00
N ASP A 149 -13.73 36.57 -9.81
CA ASP A 149 -13.58 37.42 -8.61
C ASP A 149 -12.12 37.51 -8.11
N LYS A 150 -11.27 36.56 -8.52
CA LYS A 150 -9.85 36.47 -8.15
C LYS A 150 -9.01 36.22 -9.41
N PRO A 151 -8.84 37.22 -10.28
CA PRO A 151 -8.24 37.02 -11.59
C PRO A 151 -6.76 36.62 -11.49
N SER A 152 -6.42 35.54 -12.18
CA SER A 152 -5.04 35.13 -12.39
C SER A 152 -4.33 36.08 -13.36
N LYS A 153 -3.00 36.16 -13.26
CA LYS A 153 -2.16 36.93 -14.20
C LYS A 153 -2.24 36.40 -15.64
N MET A 154 -2.58 35.12 -15.78
CA MET A 154 -2.75 34.45 -17.06
C MET A 154 -4.25 34.25 -17.29
N GLN A 155 -4.77 34.81 -18.37
CA GLN A 155 -6.19 34.70 -18.72
C GLN A 155 -6.40 33.75 -19.89
N VAL A 156 -7.32 32.80 -19.71
CA VAL A 156 -7.72 31.83 -20.73
C VAL A 156 -9.09 32.21 -21.29
N GLN A 157 -9.42 31.78 -22.50
CA GLN A 157 -10.68 32.13 -23.16
C GLN A 157 -11.84 31.23 -22.72
N ASP A 158 -11.58 29.93 -22.61
CA ASP A 158 -12.60 28.91 -22.34
C ASP A 158 -11.93 27.70 -21.70
N VAL A 159 -12.68 26.96 -20.87
CA VAL A 159 -12.24 25.72 -20.24
C VAL A 159 -13.35 24.70 -20.39
N ARG A 160 -13.05 23.57 -21.03
CA ARG A 160 -13.98 22.46 -21.21
C ARG A 160 -13.48 21.22 -20.49
N GLU A 161 -14.41 20.42 -19.97
CA GLU A 161 -14.14 19.26 -19.13
C GLU A 161 -14.72 18.00 -19.77
N TYR A 162 -13.88 16.98 -19.94
CA TYR A 162 -14.26 15.66 -20.48
C TYR A 162 -13.82 14.53 -19.54
N HIS A 163 -13.97 14.76 -18.24
CA HIS A 163 -13.51 13.83 -17.21
C HIS A 163 -14.33 12.53 -17.22
N THR A 164 -13.70 11.46 -16.76
CA THR A 164 -14.40 10.24 -16.31
C THR A 164 -14.18 10.08 -14.81
N GLU A 165 -14.78 9.07 -14.20
CA GLU A 165 -14.58 8.77 -12.77
C GLU A 165 -13.09 8.65 -12.39
N ASN A 166 -12.26 8.09 -13.28
CA ASN A 166 -10.87 7.76 -12.99
C ASN A 166 -9.84 8.47 -13.89
N LYS A 167 -10.28 9.40 -14.76
CA LYS A 167 -9.36 10.13 -15.66
C LYS A 167 -9.74 11.60 -15.76
N VAL A 168 -8.71 12.44 -15.72
CA VAL A 168 -8.83 13.88 -15.93
C VAL A 168 -8.66 14.20 -17.41
N HIS A 169 -9.43 15.18 -17.88
CA HIS A 169 -9.29 15.74 -19.22
C HIS A 169 -9.86 17.16 -19.26
N PHE A 170 -8.97 18.16 -19.26
CA PHE A 170 -9.33 19.56 -19.50
C PHE A 170 -8.85 20.01 -20.87
N VAL A 171 -9.68 20.77 -21.58
CA VAL A 171 -9.29 21.48 -22.80
C VAL A 171 -9.37 22.97 -22.50
N VAL A 172 -8.21 23.62 -22.42
CA VAL A 172 -8.07 25.03 -22.07
C VAL A 172 -7.77 25.82 -23.33
N LYS A 173 -8.71 26.69 -23.74
CA LYS A 173 -8.56 27.52 -24.92
C LYS A 173 -7.84 28.82 -24.57
N MET A 174 -6.87 29.22 -25.37
CA MET A 174 -6.05 30.41 -25.14
C MET A 174 -5.89 31.21 -26.43
N ASN A 175 -5.62 32.51 -26.33
CA ASN A 175 -5.18 33.31 -27.47
C ASN A 175 -3.67 33.13 -27.70
N ASP A 176 -3.18 33.59 -28.86
CA ASP A 176 -1.77 33.44 -29.25
C ASP A 176 -0.81 34.10 -28.27
N GLU A 177 -1.18 35.27 -27.72
CA GLU A 177 -0.38 35.99 -26.73
C GLU A 177 -0.21 35.19 -25.43
N THR A 178 -1.31 34.63 -24.92
CA THR A 178 -1.28 33.82 -23.69
C THR A 178 -0.57 32.49 -23.92
N MET A 179 -0.76 31.88 -25.09
CA MET A 179 -0.03 30.68 -25.49
C MET A 179 1.47 30.93 -25.59
N ALA A 180 1.89 32.06 -26.17
CA ALA A 180 3.29 32.45 -26.23
C ALA A 180 3.87 32.67 -24.83
N ALA A 181 3.15 33.37 -23.95
CA ALA A 181 3.54 33.56 -22.56
C ALA A 181 3.65 32.23 -21.78
N ALA A 182 2.70 31.31 -21.97
CA ALA A 182 2.72 29.99 -21.35
C ALA A 182 3.89 29.14 -21.86
N LYS A 183 4.20 29.19 -23.16
CA LYS A 183 5.39 28.53 -23.74
C LYS A 183 6.68 29.12 -23.20
N GLN A 184 6.78 30.44 -23.08
CA GLN A 184 7.96 31.12 -22.52
C GLN A 184 8.20 30.76 -21.05
N GLN A 185 7.14 30.64 -20.26
CA GLN A 185 7.22 30.20 -18.85
C GLN A 185 7.47 28.68 -18.71
N GLY A 186 7.16 27.90 -19.74
CA GLY A 186 7.02 26.45 -19.70
C GLY A 186 5.58 26.07 -19.33
N ILE A 187 4.90 25.35 -20.22
CA ILE A 187 3.46 25.05 -20.12
C ILE A 187 3.12 24.34 -18.81
N VAL A 188 3.91 23.36 -18.41
CA VAL A 188 3.70 22.60 -17.18
C VAL A 188 3.67 23.54 -15.96
N LYS A 189 4.63 24.47 -15.88
CA LYS A 189 4.74 25.46 -14.81
C LYS A 189 3.61 26.48 -14.87
N ALA A 190 3.29 26.98 -16.06
CA ALA A 190 2.19 27.92 -16.27
C ALA A 190 0.85 27.35 -15.81
N MET A 191 0.59 26.08 -16.12
CA MET A 191 -0.63 25.35 -15.75
C MET A 191 -0.57 24.74 -14.34
N LYS A 192 0.49 24.99 -13.57
CA LYS A 192 0.73 24.42 -12.22
C LYS A 192 0.61 22.89 -12.20
N LEU A 193 1.17 22.23 -13.20
CA LEU A 193 1.21 20.77 -13.34
C LEU A 193 2.51 20.17 -12.80
N GLU A 194 3.12 20.85 -11.83
CA GLU A 194 4.31 20.41 -11.09
C GLU A 194 3.92 20.12 -9.64
N GLY A 195 4.48 19.05 -9.10
CA GLY A 195 4.36 18.64 -7.71
C GLY A 195 5.68 18.04 -7.22
N SER A 196 5.72 17.65 -5.95
CA SER A 196 6.93 17.08 -5.37
C SER A 196 6.63 15.94 -4.41
N ILE A 197 7.52 14.95 -4.36
CA ILE A 197 7.55 13.89 -3.35
C ILE A 197 8.89 13.96 -2.62
N SER A 198 8.87 13.71 -1.31
CA SER A 198 10.08 13.63 -0.49
C SER A 198 10.11 12.31 0.28
N GLU A 199 11.26 11.64 0.26
CA GLU A 199 11.59 10.46 1.10
C GLU A 199 12.28 10.89 2.40
N THR A 200 12.36 12.18 2.71
CA THR A 200 13.14 12.69 3.86
C THR A 200 12.50 12.37 5.20
N ASN A 201 11.21 12.07 5.25
CA ASN A 201 10.43 11.95 6.48
C ASN A 201 9.72 10.59 6.62
N MET A 202 10.50 9.51 6.55
CA MET A 202 9.98 8.15 6.76
C MET A 202 10.24 7.72 8.21
N VAL A 203 9.36 8.16 9.11
CA VAL A 203 9.42 7.79 10.54
C VAL A 203 8.32 6.77 10.82
N LEU A 204 8.69 5.60 11.33
CA LEU A 204 7.77 4.49 11.60
C LEU A 204 8.11 3.86 12.95
N PHE A 205 7.14 3.16 13.54
CA PHE A 205 7.43 2.21 14.61
C PHE A 205 8.10 0.97 14.03
N ASP A 206 9.19 0.54 14.66
CA ASP A 206 9.78 -0.77 14.39
C ASP A 206 8.95 -1.90 15.03
N HIS A 207 9.39 -3.15 14.83
CA HIS A 207 8.70 -4.32 15.37
C HIS A 207 8.77 -4.43 16.91
N GLN A 208 9.57 -3.60 17.58
CA GLN A 208 9.67 -3.51 19.04
C GLN A 208 8.80 -2.37 19.60
N GLY A 209 8.15 -1.57 18.74
CA GLY A 209 7.37 -0.42 19.13
C GLY A 209 8.23 0.84 19.35
N CYS A 210 9.48 0.86 18.91
CA CYS A 210 10.36 2.02 19.00
C CYS A 210 10.24 2.89 17.73
N ILE A 211 10.26 4.21 17.92
CA ILE A 211 10.21 5.15 16.79
C ILE A 211 11.56 5.19 16.10
N LYS A 212 11.56 4.92 14.80
CA LYS A 212 12.76 4.89 13.96
C LYS A 212 12.57 5.69 12.69
N ARG A 213 13.59 6.47 12.33
CA ARG A 213 13.68 7.17 11.04
C ARG A 213 14.47 6.33 10.04
N TYR A 214 13.87 6.08 8.90
CA TYR A 214 14.47 5.33 7.79
C TYR A 214 14.97 6.30 6.72
N LYS A 215 16.16 6.03 6.17
CA LYS A 215 16.81 6.90 5.18
C LYS A 215 16.29 6.70 3.76
N ASN A 216 15.82 5.50 3.46
CA ASN A 216 15.33 5.10 2.14
C ASN A 216 14.41 3.87 2.27
N ALA A 217 13.67 3.54 1.22
CA ALA A 217 12.79 2.38 1.21
C ALA A 217 13.51 1.02 1.35
N LEU A 218 14.81 0.94 1.01
CA LEU A 218 15.57 -0.32 1.14
C LEU A 218 15.85 -0.67 2.60
N GLU A 219 16.11 0.32 3.47
CA GLU A 219 16.24 0.09 4.92
C GLU A 219 14.93 -0.48 5.51
N ILE A 220 13.76 -0.01 5.01
CA ILE A 220 12.45 -0.55 5.39
C ILE A 220 12.29 -1.98 4.89
N ILE A 221 12.69 -2.29 3.64
CA ILE A 221 12.64 -3.66 3.10
C ILE A 221 13.52 -4.61 3.92
N GLU A 222 14.74 -4.20 4.25
CA GLU A 222 15.70 -5.02 4.99
C GLU A 222 15.17 -5.39 6.38
N GLU A 223 14.68 -4.41 7.13
CA GLU A 223 14.10 -4.65 8.45
C GLU A 223 12.84 -5.53 8.36
N PHE A 224 11.93 -5.19 7.45
CA PHE A 224 10.72 -5.99 7.19
C PHE A 224 11.08 -7.45 6.84
N ALA A 225 12.07 -7.66 5.97
CA ALA A 225 12.47 -8.99 5.53
C ALA A 225 13.04 -9.81 6.70
N GLY A 226 13.81 -9.18 7.60
CA GLY A 226 14.29 -9.82 8.82
C GLY A 226 13.15 -10.30 9.72
N VAL A 227 12.17 -9.43 9.98
CA VAL A 227 10.97 -9.78 10.78
C VAL A 227 10.18 -10.88 10.09
N ARG A 228 9.91 -10.74 8.80
CA ARG A 228 9.12 -11.70 8.03
C ARG A 228 9.79 -13.07 7.96
N TRP A 229 11.11 -13.12 7.83
CA TRP A 229 11.88 -14.36 7.85
C TRP A 229 11.70 -15.12 9.17
N LYS A 230 11.84 -14.42 10.31
CA LYS A 230 11.60 -15.01 11.64
C LYS A 230 10.18 -15.58 11.77
N TYR A 231 9.17 -14.88 11.24
CA TYR A 231 7.79 -15.39 11.27
C TYR A 231 7.57 -16.60 10.35
N TYR A 232 8.30 -16.72 9.23
CA TYR A 232 8.29 -17.95 8.45
C TYR A 232 8.86 -19.14 9.24
N GLU A 233 9.88 -18.93 10.06
CA GLU A 233 10.45 -19.97 10.93
C GLU A 233 9.47 -20.39 12.02
N ILE A 234 8.86 -19.42 12.72
CA ILE A 234 7.84 -19.68 13.75
C ILE A 234 6.66 -20.43 13.13
N ARG A 235 6.19 -19.99 11.97
CA ARG A 235 5.12 -20.68 11.23
C ARG A 235 5.49 -22.10 10.86
N LYS A 236 6.70 -22.32 10.32
CA LYS A 236 7.18 -23.67 9.97
C LYS A 236 7.16 -24.58 11.19
N LYS A 237 7.67 -24.11 12.33
CA LYS A 237 7.65 -24.86 13.59
C LYS A 237 6.22 -25.21 14.02
N TYR A 238 5.32 -24.22 14.06
CA TYR A 238 3.92 -24.42 14.41
C TYR A 238 3.23 -25.47 13.53
N LEU A 239 3.45 -25.40 12.20
CA LEU A 239 2.86 -26.36 11.26
C LEU A 239 3.42 -27.78 11.46
N ILE A 240 4.72 -27.92 11.73
CA ILE A 240 5.33 -29.22 12.05
C ILE A 240 4.72 -29.79 13.34
N ASP A 241 4.62 -28.99 14.40
CA ASP A 241 4.08 -29.42 15.69
C ASP A 241 2.60 -29.84 15.55
N LYS A 242 1.80 -29.05 14.83
CA LYS A 242 0.39 -29.35 14.53
C LYS A 242 0.23 -30.66 13.74
N LEU A 243 0.95 -30.79 12.62
CA LEU A 243 0.87 -31.99 11.76
C LEU A 243 1.40 -33.24 12.49
N THR A 244 2.40 -33.08 13.35
CA THR A 244 2.92 -34.18 14.19
C THR A 244 1.86 -34.66 15.18
N LEU A 245 1.13 -33.74 15.82
CA LEU A 245 0.02 -34.08 16.71
C LEU A 245 -1.10 -34.79 15.95
N GLU A 246 -1.51 -34.26 14.79
CA GLU A 246 -2.54 -34.87 13.94
C GLU A 246 -2.14 -36.28 13.50
N ARG A 247 -0.89 -36.45 13.03
CA ARG A 247 -0.34 -37.77 12.68
C ARG A 247 -0.39 -38.74 13.86
N ASN A 248 0.03 -38.31 15.04
CA ASN A 248 0.02 -39.15 16.24
C ASN A 248 -1.39 -39.57 16.62
N LEU A 249 -2.36 -38.65 16.54
CA LEU A 249 -3.77 -38.95 16.80
C LEU A 249 -4.31 -39.98 15.82
N LEU A 250 -4.08 -39.78 14.52
CA LEU A 250 -4.53 -40.70 13.47
C LEU A 250 -3.86 -42.07 13.57
N SER A 251 -2.55 -42.10 13.85
CA SER A 251 -1.80 -43.34 14.07
C SER A 251 -2.35 -44.13 15.25
N ASN A 252 -2.64 -43.46 16.38
CA ASN A 252 -3.26 -44.11 17.53
C ASN A 252 -4.67 -44.62 17.24
N ARG A 253 -5.49 -43.87 16.51
CA ARG A 253 -6.83 -44.31 16.07
C ARG A 253 -6.76 -45.54 15.17
N ALA A 254 -5.89 -45.53 14.16
CA ALA A 254 -5.68 -46.66 13.27
C ALA A 254 -5.18 -47.89 14.03
N ARG A 255 -4.22 -47.70 14.96
CA ARG A 255 -3.72 -48.76 15.84
C ARG A 255 -4.83 -49.34 16.71
N PHE A 256 -5.65 -48.50 17.34
CA PHE A 256 -6.78 -48.93 18.17
C PHE A 256 -7.77 -49.79 17.38
N ILE A 257 -8.21 -49.29 16.21
CA ILE A 257 -9.12 -50.03 15.32
C ILE A 257 -8.48 -51.35 14.88
N GLY A 258 -7.22 -51.34 14.46
CA GLY A 258 -6.50 -52.56 14.06
C GLY A 258 -6.39 -53.58 15.19
N MET A 259 -6.16 -53.15 16.43
CA MET A 259 -6.12 -54.04 17.60
C MET A 259 -7.49 -54.65 17.93
N ILE A 260 -8.58 -53.91 17.72
CA ILE A 260 -9.94 -54.45 17.87
C ILE A 260 -10.22 -55.49 16.79
N VAL A 261 -9.97 -55.17 15.53
CA VAL A 261 -10.25 -56.07 14.39
C VAL A 261 -9.44 -57.36 14.48
N THR A 262 -8.19 -57.29 14.95
CA THR A 262 -7.33 -58.46 15.15
C THR A 262 -7.56 -59.20 16.48
N GLY A 263 -8.53 -58.74 17.30
CA GLY A 263 -8.83 -59.34 18.61
C GLY A 263 -7.76 -59.13 19.69
N LYS A 264 -6.72 -58.34 19.42
CA LYS A 264 -5.64 -58.01 20.37
C LYS A 264 -6.08 -57.08 21.49
N LEU A 265 -7.16 -56.31 21.28
CA LEU A 265 -7.75 -55.44 22.28
C LEU A 265 -9.27 -55.65 22.35
N ILE A 266 -9.78 -55.99 23.53
CA ILE A 266 -11.21 -56.21 23.80
C ILE A 266 -11.71 -55.11 24.73
N VAL A 267 -12.54 -54.22 24.19
CA VAL A 267 -13.09 -53.04 24.88
C VAL A 267 -14.52 -53.24 25.39
N ASN A 268 -15.27 -54.21 24.85
CA ASN A 268 -16.66 -54.45 25.28
C ASN A 268 -16.74 -54.92 26.74
N ASN A 269 -17.70 -54.37 27.49
CA ASN A 269 -17.96 -54.67 28.91
C ASN A 269 -16.75 -54.50 29.86
N ARG A 270 -15.78 -53.65 29.50
CA ARG A 270 -14.68 -53.25 30.40
C ARG A 270 -15.01 -51.94 31.11
N LYS A 271 -14.61 -51.81 32.39
CA LYS A 271 -14.72 -50.54 33.11
C LYS A 271 -13.71 -49.54 32.54
N LYS A 272 -14.01 -48.24 32.63
CA LYS A 272 -13.13 -47.17 32.16
C LYS A 272 -11.72 -47.27 32.76
N ASP A 273 -11.61 -47.56 34.05
CA ASP A 273 -10.33 -47.70 34.75
C ASP A 273 -9.48 -48.88 34.24
N ASP A 274 -10.12 -49.91 33.68
CA ASP A 274 -9.43 -51.06 33.09
C ASP A 274 -8.94 -50.76 31.65
N LEU A 275 -9.45 -49.70 31.02
CA LEU A 275 -9.13 -49.30 29.64
C LEU A 275 -8.12 -48.15 29.54
N VAL A 276 -7.98 -47.35 30.60
CA VAL A 276 -7.13 -46.15 30.63
C VAL A 276 -5.76 -46.42 31.29
N LYS A 277 -5.61 -47.56 31.98
CA LYS A 277 -4.31 -48.05 32.48
C LYS A 277 -3.39 -48.44 31.32
#